data_AF-A0A6S7KCC7-F1
#
_entry.id   AF-A0A6S7KCC7-F1
#
_cell.length_a   1.000
_cell.length_b   1.000
_cell.length_c   1.000
_cell.angle_alpha   90.00
_cell.angle_beta   90.00
_cell.angle_gamma   90.00
#
_symmetry.space_group_name_H-M   'P 1'
#
loop_
_entity.id
_entity.type
_entity.pdbx_description
1 polymer ?
#
loop_
_entity_poly.entity_id
_entity_poly.type
_entity_poly.pdbx_seq_one_letter_code
_entity_poly.pdbx_strand_id
1 'polypeptide(L)'
;MCGSFLHPLTCGFARGVAWQVSAQVDADENLKCEENETRKNYLVRLLRERYDRFTVIFQCYKENFTVDFKRFQSIFPPLREKFSRWNHRKIAERNQYTAMFNIEAWNKLSPAMQVKHTFQNCKQCQLKYSHIQVLFPTKFKRFTGLMKENNPKVTNKAIKVQLPSQPGSTTLREAGETAKSLYDQVNPMFEKITGHSLVKALTKVKDLNIEEKKSKAEKKRTVKNNYRKFKEAVETEWENTSFI
;
A
#
# COMPACT_ATOMS: atom_id res chain seq x y z
N MET A 1 -8.99 20.64 -7.37
CA MET A 1 -9.20 20.07 -6.03
C MET A 1 -7.87 20.12 -5.28
N CYS A 2 -7.77 20.86 -4.18
CA CYS A 2 -6.51 21.02 -3.43
C CYS A 2 -6.31 19.90 -2.40
N GLY A 3 -5.17 19.23 -2.47
CA GLY A 3 -4.78 18.11 -1.65
C GLY A 3 -4.59 18.44 -0.17
N SER A 4 -4.68 17.40 0.63
CA SER A 4 -4.45 17.38 2.07
C SER A 4 -3.40 16.33 2.37
N PHE A 5 -2.54 16.54 3.37
CA PHE A 5 -1.64 15.49 3.82
C PHE A 5 -2.38 14.22 4.24
N LEU A 6 -3.63 14.32 4.73
CA LEU A 6 -4.40 13.16 5.17
C LEU A 6 -5.11 12.42 4.03
N HIS A 7 -5.10 12.96 2.81
CA HIS A 7 -5.73 12.32 1.67
C HIS A 7 -4.91 11.09 1.24
N PRO A 8 -5.49 9.89 1.04
CA PRO A 8 -4.74 8.66 0.81
C PRO A 8 -3.81 8.70 -0.41
N LEU A 9 -4.18 9.46 -1.44
CA LEU A 9 -3.40 9.59 -2.68
C LEU A 9 -2.29 10.65 -2.60
N THR A 10 -2.12 11.31 -1.46
CA THR A 10 -0.98 12.21 -1.24
C THR A 10 0.31 11.41 -1.19
N CYS A 11 1.39 11.99 -1.74
CA CYS A 11 2.71 11.37 -1.73
C CYS A 11 3.13 10.95 -0.32
N GLY A 12 3.64 9.72 -0.19
CA GLY A 12 4.14 9.20 1.08
C GLY A 12 5.36 9.95 1.56
N PHE A 13 6.29 10.25 0.63
CA PHE A 13 7.45 11.09 0.92
C PHE A 13 7.04 12.48 1.39
N ALA A 14 6.02 13.11 0.80
CA ALA A 14 5.54 14.41 1.29
C ALA A 14 5.08 14.34 2.76
N ARG A 15 4.31 13.30 3.14
CA ARG A 15 3.87 13.13 4.53
C ARG A 15 5.03 12.83 5.48
N GLY A 16 5.88 11.88 5.09
CA GLY A 16 7.00 11.41 5.88
C GLY A 16 8.03 12.52 6.13
N VAL A 17 8.39 13.25 5.07
CA VAL A 17 9.29 14.41 5.15
C VAL A 17 8.67 15.52 6.00
N ALA A 18 7.40 15.89 5.79
CA ALA A 18 6.75 16.92 6.61
C ALA A 18 6.75 16.56 8.10
N TRP A 19 6.54 15.26 8.43
CA TRP A 19 6.64 14.78 9.80
C TRP A 19 8.08 14.83 10.35
N GLN A 20 9.07 14.36 9.58
CA GLN A 20 10.48 14.35 9.99
C GLN A 20 11.01 15.77 10.20
N VAL A 21 10.71 16.69 9.28
CA VAL A 21 11.03 18.12 9.43
C VAL A 21 10.39 18.70 10.70
N SER A 22 9.14 18.34 11.01
CA SER A 22 8.53 18.77 12.27
C SER A 22 9.33 18.32 13.48
N ALA A 23 9.78 17.06 13.50
CA ALA A 23 10.55 16.52 14.61
C ALA A 23 11.92 17.20 14.72
N GLN A 24 12.58 17.51 13.59
CA GLN A 24 13.84 18.25 13.56
C GLN A 24 13.67 19.68 14.10
N VAL A 25 12.62 20.39 13.68
CA VAL A 25 12.31 21.74 14.19
C VAL A 25 11.98 21.72 15.69
N ASP A 26 11.23 20.72 16.14
CA ASP A 26 10.88 20.58 17.56
C ASP A 26 12.10 20.27 18.45
N ALA A 27 13.14 19.65 17.88
CA ALA A 27 14.40 19.32 18.57
C ALA A 27 15.49 20.39 18.45
N ASP A 28 15.28 21.44 17.65
CA ASP A 28 16.26 22.49 17.40
C ASP A 28 16.33 23.45 18.59
N GLU A 29 17.42 23.40 19.35
CA GLU A 29 17.60 24.21 20.55
C GLU A 29 17.68 25.72 20.25
N ASN A 30 17.99 26.11 19.01
CA ASN A 30 18.05 27.50 18.59
C ASN A 30 16.65 28.10 18.36
N LEU A 31 15.61 27.26 18.28
CA LEU A 31 14.24 27.68 18.04
C LEU A 31 13.40 27.72 19.32
N LYS A 32 13.99 28.06 20.46
CA LYS A 32 13.26 28.25 21.72
C LYS A 32 12.40 29.53 21.69
N CYS A 33 11.38 29.56 22.55
CA CYS A 33 10.55 30.75 22.74
C CYS A 33 11.42 31.89 23.31
N GLU A 34 11.38 33.05 22.68
CA GLU A 34 12.12 34.23 23.14
C GLU A 34 11.37 34.90 24.30
N GLU A 35 12.09 35.62 25.18
CA GLU A 35 11.53 36.21 26.42
C GLU A 35 10.37 37.19 26.15
N ASN A 36 10.40 37.89 25.01
CA ASN A 36 9.39 38.87 24.61
C ASN A 36 8.40 38.34 23.57
N GLU A 37 8.45 37.05 23.23
CA GLU A 37 7.61 36.46 22.19
C GLU A 37 6.32 35.89 22.77
N THR A 38 5.16 36.35 22.26
CA THR A 38 3.90 35.70 22.63
C THR A 38 3.86 34.26 22.12
N ARG A 39 3.23 33.35 22.86
CA ARG A 39 3.05 31.95 22.46
C ARG A 39 2.46 31.80 21.05
N LYS A 40 1.58 32.71 20.64
CA LYS A 40 0.97 32.72 19.30
C LYS A 40 2.02 33.01 18.22
N ASN A 41 2.88 34.01 18.42
CA ASN A 41 3.95 34.36 17.49
C ASN A 41 4.97 33.22 17.40
N TYR A 42 5.33 32.64 18.53
CA TYR A 42 6.22 31.47 18.59
C TYR A 42 5.72 30.30 17.75
N LEU A 43 4.44 29.93 17.89
CA LEU A 43 3.86 28.83 17.12
C LEU A 43 3.80 29.13 15.61
N VAL A 44 3.59 30.39 15.23
CA VAL A 44 3.63 30.82 13.82
C VAL A 44 5.06 30.75 13.27
N ARG A 45 6.06 31.18 14.05
CA ARG A 45 7.48 31.09 13.70
C ARG A 45 7.91 29.64 13.49
N LEU A 46 7.59 28.74 14.42
CA LEU A 46 7.86 27.30 14.26
C LEU A 46 7.18 26.72 13.02
N LEU A 47 5.94 27.11 12.74
CA LEU A 47 5.21 26.62 11.58
C LEU A 47 5.83 27.11 10.26
N ARG A 48 6.32 28.34 10.24
CA ARG A 48 7.07 28.91 9.12
C ARG A 48 8.38 28.17 8.90
N GLU A 49 9.14 27.90 9.95
CA GLU A 49 10.36 27.11 9.82
C GLU A 49 10.12 25.70 9.27
N ARG A 50 9.08 25.02 9.77
CA ARG A 50 8.67 23.71 9.21
C ARG A 50 8.33 23.79 7.73
N TYR A 51 7.68 24.88 7.30
CA TYR A 51 7.35 25.10 5.89
C TYR A 51 8.61 25.34 5.07
N ASP A 52 9.49 26.22 5.51
CA ASP A 52 10.69 26.61 4.78
C ASP A 52 11.58 25.37 4.58
N ARG A 53 11.89 24.62 5.65
CA ARG A 53 12.64 23.35 5.56
C ARG A 53 11.96 22.31 4.67
N PHE A 54 10.63 22.18 4.73
CA PHE A 54 9.89 21.28 3.85
C PHE A 54 10.05 21.68 2.37
N THR A 55 9.94 22.96 2.05
CA THR A 55 10.03 23.43 0.65
C THR A 55 11.44 23.30 0.08
N VAL A 56 12.48 23.48 0.89
CA VAL A 56 13.88 23.30 0.47
C VAL A 56 14.13 21.87 -0.01
N ILE A 57 13.59 20.86 0.68
CA ILE A 57 13.78 19.45 0.31
C ILE A 57 13.20 19.12 -1.07
N PHE A 58 12.12 19.80 -1.47
CA PHE A 58 11.47 19.61 -2.77
C PHE A 58 11.76 20.75 -3.76
N GLN A 59 12.78 21.58 -3.52
CA GLN A 59 13.05 22.79 -4.29
C GLN A 59 13.31 22.50 -5.78
N CYS A 60 14.00 21.41 -6.11
CA CYS A 60 14.24 20.98 -7.50
C CYS A 60 12.99 20.41 -8.19
N TYR A 61 11.91 20.18 -7.44
CA TYR A 61 10.67 19.56 -7.90
C TYR A 61 9.44 20.41 -7.52
N LYS A 62 9.62 21.74 -7.48
CA LYS A 62 8.58 22.69 -7.05
C LYS A 62 7.26 22.44 -7.76
N GLU A 63 7.26 22.28 -9.07
CA GLU A 63 6.03 22.05 -9.86
C GLU A 63 5.19 20.89 -9.32
N ASN A 64 5.85 19.82 -8.88
CA ASN A 64 5.21 18.61 -8.38
C ASN A 64 4.81 18.71 -6.90
N PHE A 65 5.49 19.55 -6.12
CA PHE A 65 5.30 19.67 -4.66
C PHE A 65 4.88 21.06 -4.17
N THR A 66 4.37 21.91 -5.05
CA THR A 66 3.98 23.28 -4.70
C THR A 66 2.84 23.25 -3.67
N VAL A 67 3.13 23.78 -2.50
CA VAL A 67 2.18 24.07 -1.43
C VAL A 67 2.51 25.48 -0.94
N ASP A 68 1.54 26.40 -0.93
CA ASP A 68 1.75 27.73 -0.37
C ASP A 68 1.75 27.67 1.18
N PHE A 69 2.33 28.69 1.82
CA PHE A 69 2.41 28.72 3.27
C PHE A 69 1.03 28.69 3.93
N LYS A 70 0.07 29.44 3.38
CA LYS A 70 -1.31 29.52 3.89
C LYS A 70 -2.00 28.14 3.84
N ARG A 71 -1.79 27.36 2.78
CA ARG A 71 -2.29 25.99 2.72
C ARG A 71 -1.54 25.10 3.69
N PHE A 72 -0.21 25.15 3.71
CA PHE A 72 0.61 24.35 4.61
C PHE A 72 0.15 24.52 6.06
N GLN A 73 -0.10 25.77 6.49
CA GLN A 73 -0.65 26.10 7.79
C GLN A 73 -1.98 25.40 8.10
N SER A 74 -2.86 25.22 7.10
CA SER A 74 -4.13 24.53 7.27
C SER A 74 -4.01 22.99 7.25
N ILE A 75 -3.10 22.43 6.45
CA ILE A 75 -3.04 20.98 6.20
C ILE A 75 -2.04 20.25 7.11
N PHE A 76 -1.04 20.96 7.65
CA PHE A 76 0.02 20.39 8.48
C PHE A 76 -0.43 20.02 9.91
N PRO A 77 -1.16 20.85 10.67
CA PRO A 77 -1.56 20.50 12.04
C PRO A 77 -2.34 19.16 12.12
N PRO A 78 -3.30 18.87 11.22
CA PRO A 78 -3.97 17.57 11.19
C PRO A 78 -3.03 16.40 10.90
N LEU A 79 -1.97 16.60 10.10
CA LEU A 79 -0.95 15.59 9.85
C LEU A 79 -0.16 15.28 11.13
N ARG A 80 0.32 16.33 11.80
CA ARG A 80 1.10 16.21 13.03
C ARG A 80 0.30 15.47 14.10
N GLU A 81 -0.94 15.89 14.34
CA GLU A 81 -1.85 15.22 15.27
C GLU A 81 -2.03 13.74 14.92
N LYS A 82 -2.13 13.41 13.62
CA LYS A 82 -2.31 12.04 13.16
C LYS A 82 -1.10 11.14 13.44
N PHE A 83 0.11 11.66 13.27
CA PHE A 83 1.34 10.96 13.61
C PHE A 83 1.55 10.83 15.12
N SER A 84 1.23 11.87 15.89
CA SER A 84 1.31 11.85 17.36
C SER A 84 0.33 10.85 17.97
N ARG A 85 -0.89 10.75 17.41
CA ARG A 85 -1.93 9.82 17.86
C ARG A 85 -1.94 8.50 17.10
N TRP A 86 -0.81 8.10 16.53
CA TRP A 86 -0.71 6.77 15.93
C TRP A 86 -0.92 5.72 17.02
N ASN A 87 -1.73 4.69 16.72
CA ASN A 87 -2.06 3.67 17.71
C ASN A 87 -0.78 3.00 18.24
N HIS A 88 -0.55 3.08 19.56
CA HIS A 88 0.63 2.51 20.22
C HIS A 88 0.79 1.01 19.96
N ARG A 89 -0.32 0.26 19.84
CA ARG A 89 -0.29 -1.18 19.52
C ARG A 89 0.18 -1.47 18.09
N LYS A 90 0.26 -0.44 17.24
CA LYS A 90 0.67 -0.48 15.83
C LYS A 90 1.92 0.35 15.58
N ILE A 91 2.77 0.54 16.61
CA ILE A 91 3.99 1.35 16.48
C ILE A 91 4.98 0.76 15.47
N ALA A 92 4.99 -0.56 15.30
CA ALA A 92 5.76 -1.23 14.25
C ALA A 92 5.35 -0.75 12.84
N GLU A 93 4.04 -0.56 12.59
CA GLU A 93 3.54 -0.04 11.31
C GLU A 93 3.98 1.41 11.09
N ARG A 94 3.98 2.23 12.16
CA ARG A 94 4.50 3.60 12.11
C ARG A 94 5.98 3.61 11.75
N ASN A 95 6.78 2.78 12.43
CA ASN A 95 8.21 2.69 12.19
C ASN A 95 8.51 2.24 10.76
N GLN A 96 7.77 1.26 10.25
CA GLN A 96 7.87 0.81 8.87
C GLN A 96 7.50 1.95 7.88
N TYR A 97 6.46 2.72 8.18
CA TYR A 97 6.06 3.87 7.36
C TYR A 97 7.15 4.94 7.31
N THR A 98 7.67 5.35 8.47
CA THR A 98 8.70 6.39 8.58
C THR A 98 10.08 5.93 8.11
N ALA A 99 10.37 4.63 8.15
CA ALA A 99 11.61 4.07 7.59
C ALA A 99 11.62 4.10 6.05
N MET A 100 10.46 3.96 5.41
CA MET A 100 10.33 4.04 3.95
C MET A 100 10.20 5.49 3.45
N PHE A 101 9.39 6.29 4.14
CA PHE A 101 9.12 7.67 3.78
C PHE A 101 9.84 8.62 4.74
N ASN A 102 11.11 8.90 4.44
CA ASN A 102 11.93 9.88 5.13
C ASN A 102 12.79 10.65 4.10
N ILE A 103 13.51 11.66 4.60
CA ILE A 103 14.38 12.54 3.81
C ILE A 103 15.51 11.73 3.17
N GLU A 104 16.11 10.80 3.91
CA GLU A 104 17.23 9.99 3.44
C GLU A 104 16.81 9.07 2.29
N ALA A 105 15.64 8.43 2.42
CA ALA A 105 15.06 7.57 1.40
C ALA A 105 14.63 8.37 0.18
N TRP A 106 14.14 9.61 0.36
CA TRP A 106 13.88 10.52 -0.75
C TRP A 106 15.17 10.81 -1.52
N ASN A 107 16.24 11.21 -0.82
CA ASN A 107 17.52 11.55 -1.43
C ASN A 107 18.22 10.35 -2.11
N LYS A 108 17.94 9.12 -1.66
CA LYS A 108 18.41 7.88 -2.30
C LYS A 108 17.69 7.54 -3.61
N LEU A 109 16.53 8.12 -3.88
CA LEU A 109 15.86 7.92 -5.17
C LEU A 109 16.66 8.62 -6.28
N SER A 110 16.74 7.98 -7.43
CA SER A 110 17.32 8.64 -8.61
C SER A 110 16.47 9.85 -9.02
N PRO A 111 17.06 10.90 -9.63
CA PRO A 111 16.30 12.08 -10.08
C PRO A 111 15.10 11.70 -10.98
N ALA A 112 15.30 10.74 -11.89
CA ALA A 112 14.23 10.22 -12.76
C ALA A 112 13.06 9.58 -11.98
N MET A 113 13.32 9.04 -10.79
CA MET A 113 12.28 8.51 -9.91
C MET A 113 11.61 9.63 -9.09
N GLN A 114 12.37 10.60 -8.60
CA GLN A 114 11.86 11.74 -7.83
C GLN A 114 10.84 12.57 -8.64
N VAL A 115 11.11 12.83 -9.93
CA VAL A 115 10.20 13.57 -10.84
C VAL A 115 8.83 12.89 -11.00
N LYS A 116 8.75 11.56 -10.84
CA LYS A 116 7.48 10.81 -10.95
C LYS A 116 6.56 10.97 -9.75
N HIS A 117 7.07 11.53 -8.65
CA HIS A 117 6.26 11.81 -7.48
C HIS A 117 5.64 13.20 -7.57
N THR A 118 4.35 13.27 -7.26
CA THR A 118 3.58 14.51 -7.15
C THR A 118 2.97 14.58 -5.77
N PHE A 119 2.84 15.78 -5.19
CA PHE A 119 2.24 15.97 -3.88
C PHE A 119 0.86 15.35 -3.80
N GLN A 120 0.04 15.54 -4.84
CA GLN A 120 -1.32 15.00 -4.94
C GLN A 120 -1.41 13.92 -6.00
N ASN A 121 -2.30 12.95 -5.78
CA ASN A 121 -2.59 11.87 -6.72
C ASN A 121 -1.31 11.16 -7.20
N CYS A 122 -0.41 10.88 -6.24
CA CYS A 122 0.91 10.34 -6.50
C CYS A 122 0.81 8.90 -7.02
N LYS A 123 0.75 8.74 -8.35
CA LYS A 123 0.69 7.44 -9.02
C LYS A 123 1.89 6.58 -8.66
N GLN A 124 3.07 7.19 -8.53
CA GLN A 124 4.30 6.46 -8.19
C GLN A 124 4.22 5.83 -6.79
N CYS A 125 3.68 6.54 -5.80
CA CYS A 125 3.42 5.97 -4.48
C CYS A 125 2.36 4.88 -4.50
N GLN A 126 1.33 5.01 -5.34
CA GLN A 126 0.30 3.97 -5.48
C GLN A 126 0.85 2.69 -6.14
N LEU A 127 1.73 2.82 -7.13
CA LEU A 127 2.28 1.68 -7.85
C LEU A 127 3.36 0.95 -7.05
N LYS A 128 4.36 1.67 -6.53
CA LYS A 128 5.52 1.05 -5.86
C LYS A 128 5.35 0.86 -4.36
N TYR A 129 4.57 1.74 -3.71
CA TYR A 129 4.53 1.82 -2.25
C TYR A 129 3.11 1.69 -1.69
N SER A 130 2.19 1.05 -2.42
CA SER A 130 0.79 0.84 -1.99
C SER A 130 0.71 0.18 -0.61
N HIS A 131 1.47 -0.89 -0.39
CA HIS A 131 1.50 -1.64 0.87
C HIS A 131 1.94 -0.78 2.06
N ILE A 132 2.87 0.16 1.85
CA ILE A 132 3.29 1.10 2.91
C ILE A 132 2.29 2.25 3.07
N GLN A 133 1.72 2.76 1.98
CA GLN A 133 0.69 3.81 2.01
C GLN A 133 -0.52 3.44 2.86
N VAL A 134 -0.90 2.16 2.84
CA VAL A 134 -2.00 1.59 3.61
C VAL A 134 -1.74 1.62 5.11
N LEU A 135 -0.47 1.60 5.56
CA LEU A 135 -0.12 1.68 6.98
C LEU A 135 -0.52 3.02 7.58
N PHE A 136 -0.55 4.08 6.76
CA PHE A 136 -0.92 5.41 7.23
C PHE A 136 -2.39 5.41 7.69
N PRO A 137 -2.68 5.82 8.93
CA PRO A 137 -4.05 5.80 9.44
C PRO A 137 -4.87 6.84 8.68
N THR A 138 -5.80 6.38 7.84
CA THR A 138 -6.73 7.26 7.11
C THR A 138 -8.17 7.00 7.56
N LYS A 139 -9.03 8.03 7.49
CA LYS A 139 -10.48 7.87 7.72
C LYS A 139 -11.19 7.22 6.51
N PHE A 140 -10.47 7.02 5.40
CA PHE A 140 -11.03 6.56 4.15
C PHE A 140 -11.14 5.02 4.15
N LYS A 141 -12.37 4.52 4.25
CA LYS A 141 -12.70 3.09 4.30
C LYS A 141 -12.10 2.25 3.16
N ARG A 142 -11.80 2.88 2.01
CA ARG A 142 -11.18 2.23 0.83
C ARG A 142 -9.74 1.75 1.07
N PHE A 143 -9.00 2.36 2.01
CA PHE A 143 -7.62 1.98 2.33
C PHE A 143 -7.49 1.13 3.59
N THR A 144 -8.47 1.20 4.50
CA THR A 144 -8.52 0.32 5.69
C THR A 144 -8.77 -1.15 5.36
N GLY A 145 -9.32 -1.46 4.18
CA GLY A 145 -9.53 -2.84 3.72
C GLY A 145 -8.23 -3.59 3.42
N LEU A 146 -7.20 -2.87 2.96
CA LEU A 146 -5.90 -3.47 2.62
C LEU A 146 -5.09 -3.93 3.84
N MET A 147 -5.41 -3.45 5.05
CA MET A 147 -4.82 -3.97 6.30
C MET A 147 -5.50 -5.24 6.82
N LYS A 148 -6.75 -5.52 6.43
CA LYS A 148 -7.44 -6.75 6.83
C LYS A 148 -7.17 -7.92 5.88
N GLU A 149 -6.55 -7.64 4.74
CA GLU A 149 -6.18 -8.64 3.74
C GLU A 149 -4.66 -8.73 3.58
N ASN A 150 -3.96 -9.20 4.62
CA ASN A 150 -2.89 -10.18 4.41
C ASN A 150 -3.49 -11.54 4.03
N ASN A 151 -4.42 -11.52 3.06
CA ASN A 151 -4.92 -12.67 2.36
C ASN A 151 -4.28 -12.62 0.98
N PRO A 152 -3.65 -13.71 0.49
CA PRO A 152 -3.22 -13.83 -0.91
C PRO A 152 -4.44 -14.07 -1.81
N LYS A 153 -5.45 -13.21 -1.67
CA LYS A 153 -6.63 -13.14 -2.51
C LYS A 153 -6.69 -11.72 -3.06
N VAL A 154 -5.76 -11.44 -3.97
CA VAL A 154 -6.08 -10.65 -5.16
C VAL A 154 -7.09 -11.47 -5.96
N THR A 155 -8.29 -11.64 -5.42
CA THR A 155 -9.43 -12.18 -6.15
C THR A 155 -9.98 -11.01 -6.93
N ASN A 156 -9.73 -11.04 -8.24
CA ASN A 156 -10.68 -10.78 -9.33
C ASN A 156 -12.06 -10.23 -8.90
N LYS A 157 -12.07 -9.03 -8.32
CA LYS A 157 -13.27 -8.19 -8.23
C LYS A 157 -12.90 -6.89 -8.90
N ALA A 158 -13.14 -6.91 -10.22
CA ALA A 158 -13.20 -5.77 -11.11
C ALA A 158 -12.52 -4.52 -10.55
N ILE A 159 -11.20 -4.46 -10.75
CA ILE A 159 -10.59 -3.14 -10.96
C ILE A 159 -11.33 -2.62 -12.18
N LYS A 160 -12.36 -1.79 -11.98
CA LYS A 160 -12.69 -0.75 -12.96
C LYS A 160 -11.45 0.11 -13.01
N VAL A 161 -10.49 -0.34 -13.82
CA VAL A 161 -9.40 0.49 -14.32
C VAL A 161 -10.17 1.54 -15.10
N GLN A 162 -10.39 2.71 -14.49
CA GLN A 162 -10.49 3.90 -15.31
C GLN A 162 -9.11 3.99 -15.95
N LEU A 163 -8.99 3.40 -17.14
CA LEU A 163 -7.88 3.67 -18.02
C LEU A 163 -7.79 5.20 -18.11
N PRO A 164 -6.59 5.78 -18.02
CA PRO A 164 -6.45 7.19 -18.28
C PRO A 164 -6.95 7.43 -19.71
N SER A 165 -8.10 8.07 -19.82
CA SER A 165 -8.51 8.79 -21.01
C SER A 165 -7.50 9.92 -21.22
N GLN A 166 -6.41 9.62 -21.92
CA GLN A 166 -5.73 10.60 -22.75
C GLN A 166 -5.45 10.00 -24.13
N PRO A 167 -5.74 10.75 -25.20
CA PRO A 167 -5.66 10.30 -26.57
C PRO A 167 -4.21 10.31 -27.03
N GLY A 168 -3.60 9.13 -27.09
CA GLY A 168 -2.38 8.89 -27.84
C GLY A 168 -2.57 7.53 -28.48
N SER A 169 -2.79 7.51 -29.79
CA SER A 169 -3.05 6.32 -30.61
C SER A 169 -2.04 5.21 -30.33
N THR A 170 -2.33 4.34 -29.36
CA THR A 170 -1.77 2.99 -29.34
C THR A 170 -2.62 2.24 -30.34
N THR A 171 -2.06 1.96 -31.51
CA THR A 171 -2.84 1.29 -32.56
C THR A 171 -3.32 -0.06 -32.03
N LEU A 172 -4.51 -0.54 -32.45
CA LEU A 172 -5.01 -1.88 -32.07
C LEU A 172 -3.97 -3.00 -32.29
N ARG A 173 -3.07 -2.75 -33.24
CA ARG A 173 -1.91 -3.58 -33.56
C ARG A 173 -0.90 -3.65 -32.41
N GLU A 174 -0.49 -2.54 -31.81
CA GLU A 174 0.47 -2.52 -30.68
C GLU A 174 -0.11 -3.20 -29.43
N ALA A 175 -1.42 -3.03 -29.20
CA ALA A 175 -2.12 -3.75 -28.15
C ALA A 175 -2.16 -5.27 -28.42
N GLY A 176 -2.37 -5.66 -29.69
CA GLY A 176 -2.32 -7.06 -30.12
C GLY A 176 -0.93 -7.69 -30.00
N GLU A 177 0.12 -6.96 -30.37
CA GLU A 177 1.53 -7.39 -30.26
C GLU A 177 1.92 -7.58 -28.78
N THR A 178 1.50 -6.68 -27.90
CA THR A 178 1.73 -6.79 -26.46
C THR A 178 0.99 -7.99 -25.86
N ALA A 179 -0.27 -8.19 -26.23
CA ALA A 179 -1.06 -9.33 -25.77
C ALA A 179 -0.47 -10.67 -26.24
N LYS A 180 0.01 -10.72 -27.48
CA LYS A 180 0.69 -11.89 -28.04
C LYS A 180 1.99 -12.19 -27.30
N SER A 181 2.82 -11.17 -27.05
CA SER A 181 4.07 -11.34 -26.30
C SER A 181 3.84 -11.89 -24.88
N LEU A 182 2.78 -11.46 -24.20
CA LEU A 182 2.42 -11.99 -22.89
C LEU A 182 1.93 -13.43 -22.96
N TYR A 183 1.13 -13.76 -23.98
CA TYR A 183 0.67 -15.12 -24.21
C TYR A 183 1.86 -16.07 -24.46
N ASP A 184 2.80 -15.67 -25.31
CA ASP A 184 3.97 -16.47 -25.67
C ASP A 184 4.91 -16.71 -24.48
N GLN A 185 4.96 -15.79 -23.50
CA GLN A 185 5.71 -15.98 -22.27
C GLN A 185 5.03 -16.97 -21.30
N VAL A 186 3.71 -16.91 -21.19
CA VAL A 186 2.95 -17.65 -20.16
C VAL A 186 2.57 -19.05 -20.63
N ASN A 187 2.23 -19.22 -21.91
CA ASN A 187 1.73 -20.48 -22.45
C ASN A 187 2.72 -21.66 -22.27
N PRO A 188 4.04 -21.52 -22.54
CA PRO A 188 4.99 -22.63 -22.36
C PRO A 188 5.11 -23.08 -20.91
N MET A 189 5.09 -22.14 -19.95
CA MET A 189 5.10 -22.47 -18.53
C MET A 189 3.81 -23.19 -18.10
N PHE A 190 2.68 -22.73 -18.61
CA PHE A 190 1.38 -23.33 -18.33
C PHE A 190 1.25 -24.75 -18.92
N GLU A 191 1.70 -24.95 -20.16
CA GLU A 191 1.73 -26.26 -20.83
C GLU A 191 2.63 -27.25 -20.09
N LYS A 192 3.80 -26.80 -19.61
CA LYS A 192 4.70 -27.65 -18.83
C LYS A 192 4.07 -28.15 -17.53
N ILE A 193 3.23 -27.34 -16.89
CA ILE A 193 2.59 -27.67 -15.60
C ILE A 193 1.34 -28.53 -15.80
N THR A 194 0.53 -28.21 -16.82
CA THR A 194 -0.82 -28.77 -16.97
C THR A 194 -0.96 -29.78 -18.09
N GLY A 195 0.04 -29.92 -18.97
CA GLY A 195 -0.03 -30.73 -20.19
C GLY A 195 -1.00 -30.18 -21.24
N HIS A 196 -1.52 -28.95 -21.05
CA HIS A 196 -2.52 -28.35 -21.91
C HIS A 196 -2.17 -26.90 -22.23
N SER A 197 -2.45 -26.47 -23.47
CA SER A 197 -2.30 -25.06 -23.85
C SER A 197 -3.25 -24.18 -23.06
N LEU A 198 -2.83 -22.95 -22.75
CA LEU A 198 -3.61 -21.96 -22.02
C LEU A 198 -4.95 -21.66 -22.71
N VAL A 199 -4.98 -21.58 -24.04
CA VAL A 199 -6.23 -21.38 -24.81
C VAL A 199 -7.20 -22.55 -24.60
N LYS A 200 -6.71 -23.78 -24.66
CA LYS A 200 -7.53 -24.98 -24.42
C LYS A 200 -8.03 -25.04 -22.98
N ALA A 201 -7.21 -24.61 -22.02
CA ALA A 201 -7.62 -24.48 -20.63
C ALA A 201 -8.74 -23.44 -20.44
N LEU A 202 -8.60 -22.25 -21.03
CA LEU A 202 -9.58 -21.18 -20.90
C LEU A 202 -10.92 -21.51 -21.57
N THR A 203 -10.92 -22.29 -22.65
CA THR A 203 -12.13 -22.66 -23.41
C THR A 203 -12.82 -23.92 -22.90
N LYS A 204 -12.09 -24.81 -22.20
CA LYS A 204 -12.59 -26.11 -21.73
C LYS A 204 -12.31 -26.36 -20.24
N VAL A 205 -12.40 -25.33 -19.41
CA VAL A 205 -12.12 -25.39 -17.95
C VAL A 205 -12.88 -26.54 -17.26
N LYS A 206 -14.13 -26.84 -17.70
CA LYS A 206 -14.95 -27.90 -17.10
C LYS A 206 -14.63 -29.32 -17.59
N ASP A 207 -14.06 -29.46 -18.79
CA ASP A 207 -13.79 -30.77 -19.42
C ASP A 207 -12.36 -31.25 -19.16
N LEU A 208 -11.48 -30.35 -18.72
CA LEU A 208 -10.14 -30.70 -18.30
C LEU A 208 -10.20 -31.05 -16.82
N ASN A 209 -9.77 -32.26 -16.47
CA ASN A 209 -9.76 -32.84 -15.13
C ASN A 209 -8.74 -32.13 -14.20
N ILE A 210 -8.71 -30.80 -14.23
CA ILE A 210 -7.90 -29.92 -13.41
C ILE A 210 -8.62 -29.86 -12.07
N GLU A 211 -8.15 -30.64 -11.10
CA GLU A 211 -8.76 -30.65 -9.77
C GLU A 211 -8.81 -29.22 -9.21
N GLU A 212 -10.03 -28.74 -8.92
CA GLU A 212 -10.18 -27.52 -8.14
C GLU A 212 -9.45 -27.70 -6.81
N LYS A 213 -8.47 -26.83 -6.56
CA LYS A 213 -7.69 -26.87 -5.33
C LYS A 213 -8.64 -26.73 -4.13
N LYS A 214 -8.88 -27.83 -3.42
CA LYS A 214 -9.71 -27.88 -2.20
C LYS A 214 -9.43 -26.68 -1.31
N SER A 215 -10.49 -26.00 -0.91
CA SER A 215 -10.38 -24.82 -0.05
C SER A 215 -9.77 -25.19 1.31
N LYS A 216 -9.18 -24.20 2.01
CA LYS A 216 -8.62 -24.43 3.36
C LYS A 216 -9.70 -24.95 4.34
N ALA A 217 -10.96 -24.58 4.13
CA ALA A 217 -12.09 -25.05 4.92
C ALA A 217 -12.42 -26.52 4.63
N GLU A 218 -12.42 -26.93 3.36
CA GLU A 218 -12.63 -28.34 2.98
C GLU A 218 -11.48 -29.24 3.42
N LYS A 219 -10.22 -28.75 3.35
CA LYS A 219 -9.07 -29.47 3.92
C LYS A 219 -9.23 -29.69 5.42
N LYS A 220 -9.68 -28.68 6.17
CA LYS A 220 -10.00 -28.85 7.60
C LYS A 220 -11.17 -29.82 7.84
N ARG A 221 -12.21 -29.79 7.01
CA ARG A 221 -13.35 -30.73 7.11
C ARG A 221 -12.93 -32.17 6.82
N THR A 222 -12.09 -32.39 5.81
CA THR A 222 -11.56 -33.73 5.49
C THR A 222 -10.68 -34.27 6.61
N VAL A 223 -9.77 -33.46 7.17
CA VAL A 223 -8.96 -33.87 8.33
C VAL A 223 -9.85 -34.23 9.53
N LYS A 224 -10.87 -33.43 9.84
CA LYS A 224 -11.81 -33.73 10.93
C LYS A 224 -12.62 -35.01 10.69
N ASN A 225 -13.11 -35.22 9.47
CA ASN A 225 -13.86 -36.43 9.12
C ASN A 225 -12.97 -37.67 9.17
N ASN A 226 -11.72 -37.59 8.72
CA ASN A 226 -10.79 -38.71 8.79
C ASN A 226 -10.45 -39.06 10.23
N TYR A 227 -10.22 -38.05 11.09
CA TYR A 227 -10.03 -38.27 12.52
C TYR A 227 -11.26 -38.90 13.17
N ARG A 228 -12.48 -38.44 12.82
CA ARG A 228 -13.71 -39.02 13.35
C ARG A 228 -13.87 -40.48 12.94
N LYS A 229 -13.67 -40.81 11.66
CA LYS A 229 -13.70 -42.20 11.17
C LYS A 229 -12.66 -43.09 11.85
N PHE A 230 -11.45 -42.58 12.04
CA PHE A 230 -10.40 -43.30 12.74
C PHE A 230 -10.78 -43.55 14.21
N LYS A 231 -11.30 -42.53 14.88
CA LYS A 231 -11.76 -42.64 16.26
C LYS A 231 -12.93 -43.65 16.39
N GLU A 232 -13.93 -43.56 15.53
CA GLU A 232 -15.06 -44.50 15.49
C GLU A 232 -14.58 -45.94 15.26
N ALA A 233 -13.60 -46.16 14.38
CA ALA A 233 -13.01 -47.48 14.16
C ALA A 233 -12.29 -48.03 15.41
N VAL A 234 -11.49 -47.19 16.09
CA VAL A 234 -10.80 -47.58 17.33
C VAL A 234 -11.79 -47.86 18.47
N GLU A 235 -12.82 -47.04 18.63
CA GLU A 235 -13.87 -47.27 19.64
C GLU A 235 -14.61 -48.59 19.36
N THR A 236 -14.93 -48.89 18.10
CA THR A 236 -15.58 -50.15 17.70
C THR A 236 -14.66 -51.37 17.96
N GLU A 237 -13.37 -51.27 17.64
CA GLU A 237 -12.41 -52.34 17.95
C GLU A 237 -12.25 -52.55 19.46
N TRP A 238 -12.24 -51.48 20.25
CA TRP A 238 -12.22 -51.58 21.71
C TRP A 238 -13.47 -52.22 22.27
N GLU A 239 -14.67 -51.86 21.81
CA GLU A 239 -15.92 -52.51 22.22
C GLU A 239 -15.93 -54.01 21.86
N ASN A 240 -15.38 -54.37 20.71
CA ASN A 240 -15.29 -55.77 20.29
C ASN A 240 -14.25 -56.60 21.05
N THR A 241 -13.22 -55.97 21.62
CA THR A 241 -12.14 -56.66 22.37
C THR A 241 -12.28 -56.59 23.89
N SER A 242 -13.23 -55.81 24.41
CA SER A 242 -13.46 -55.64 25.86
C SER A 242 -14.46 -56.64 26.47
N PHE A 243 -14.92 -57.63 25.70
CA PHE A 243 -15.72 -58.77 26.16
C PHE A 243 -15.04 -60.13 25.90
N ILE A 244 -13.75 -60.25 26.28
CA ILE A 244 -13.07 -61.54 26.50
C ILE A 244 -12.47 -61.53 27.90
#